data_AF-A0A838LPT5-F1
#
_entry.id   AF-A0A838LPT5-F1
#
_cell.length_a   1.000
_cell.length_b   1.000
_cell.length_c   1.000
_cell.angle_alpha   90.00
_cell.angle_beta   90.00
_cell.angle_gamma   90.00
#
_symmetry.space_group_name_H-M   'P 1'
#
loop_
_entity.id
_entity.type
_entity.pdbx_description
1 polymer ?
#
loop_
_entity_poly.entity_id
_entity_poly.type
_entity_poly.pdbx_seq_one_letter_code
_entity_poly.pdbx_strand_id
1 'polypeptide(L)'
;MIWTSFHRRGEILRDVIASADRRRDGHLPTEVPGVAQTFADELALLGALQLRWHTRLAGRIERELMGQPMDLEAAVVTAWQTAAADLPGIRAILDREHAAPRSAAVADALAKARTKEHALLAMMAGLASGPGDAAARAGAVIVERARLEAAVAA
;
A
#
# COMPACT_ATOMS: atom_id res chain seq x y z
N MET A 1 -18.31 4.85 -25.79
CA MET A 1 -17.08 5.65 -25.84
C MET A 1 -16.28 5.39 -24.55
N ILE A 2 -15.31 4.47 -24.55
CA ILE A 2 -14.75 3.89 -23.29
C ILE A 2 -13.24 3.55 -23.32
N TRP A 3 -12.60 3.59 -24.49
CA TRP A 3 -11.19 3.16 -24.65
C TRP A 3 -10.18 4.29 -24.37
N THR A 4 -10.48 5.52 -24.80
CA THR A 4 -9.58 6.69 -24.63
C THR A 4 -9.48 7.19 -23.19
N SER A 5 -10.55 7.07 -22.39
CA SER A 5 -10.55 7.49 -20.98
C SER A 5 -9.72 6.53 -20.09
N PHE A 6 -9.78 5.23 -20.38
CA PHE A 6 -9.10 4.22 -19.57
C PHE A 6 -7.58 4.22 -19.77
N HIS A 7 -7.11 4.42 -21.01
CA HIS A 7 -5.68 4.60 -21.30
C HIS A 7 -5.13 5.86 -20.61
N ARG A 8 -5.87 6.97 -20.62
CA ARG A 8 -5.52 8.17 -19.86
C ARG A 8 -5.41 7.88 -18.36
N ARG A 9 -6.38 7.21 -17.75
CA ARG A 9 -6.34 6.95 -16.31
C ARG A 9 -5.12 6.13 -15.88
N GLY A 10 -4.78 5.08 -16.64
CA GLY A 10 -3.60 4.26 -16.38
C GLY A 10 -2.28 5.02 -16.57
N GLU A 11 -2.19 5.84 -17.61
CA GLU A 11 -1.04 6.70 -17.89
C GLU A 11 -0.83 7.74 -16.79
N ILE A 12 -1.87 8.50 -16.45
CA ILE A 12 -1.80 9.51 -15.38
C ILE A 12 -1.43 8.85 -14.06
N LEU A 13 -1.97 7.68 -13.73
CA LEU A 13 -1.59 6.99 -12.49
C LEU A 13 -0.11 6.58 -12.50
N ARG A 14 0.44 6.14 -13.64
CA ARG A 14 1.89 5.85 -13.75
C ARG A 14 2.74 7.10 -13.55
N ASP A 15 2.33 8.24 -14.11
CA ASP A 15 3.05 9.51 -13.96
C ASP A 15 2.99 10.02 -12.52
N VAL A 16 1.84 9.86 -11.84
CA VAL A 16 1.70 10.14 -10.40
C VAL A 16 2.65 9.27 -9.59
N ILE A 17 2.69 7.96 -9.84
CA ILE A 17 3.58 7.05 -9.11
C ILE A 17 5.05 7.44 -9.33
N ALA A 18 5.43 7.70 -10.58
CA ALA A 18 6.78 8.15 -10.90
C ALA A 18 7.14 9.49 -10.22
N SER A 19 6.18 10.42 -10.11
CA SER A 19 6.38 11.67 -9.36
C SER A 19 6.57 11.41 -7.86
N ALA A 20 5.69 10.59 -7.27
CA ALA A 20 5.77 10.22 -5.85
C ALA A 20 7.11 9.54 -5.52
N ASP A 21 7.57 8.60 -6.37
CA ASP A 21 8.81 7.85 -6.14
C ASP A 21 10.06 8.71 -6.29
N ARG A 22 10.02 9.76 -7.11
CA ARG A 22 11.10 10.76 -7.22
C ARG A 22 11.15 11.67 -6.00
N ARG A 23 10.01 12.19 -5.54
CA ARG A 23 9.97 13.19 -4.46
C ARG A 23 10.09 12.57 -3.07
N ARG A 24 9.42 11.43 -2.84
CA ARG A 24 9.35 10.69 -1.55
C ARG A 24 9.04 11.58 -0.34
N ASP A 25 8.35 12.68 -0.54
CA ASP A 25 8.03 13.69 0.48
C ASP A 25 6.71 13.38 1.23
N GLY A 26 6.03 12.30 0.84
CA GLY A 26 4.75 11.88 1.41
C GLY A 26 3.56 12.74 1.00
N HIS A 27 3.72 13.72 0.11
CA HIS A 27 2.61 14.54 -0.37
C HIS A 27 1.96 13.93 -1.62
N LEU A 28 0.63 14.01 -1.73
CA LEU A 28 -0.09 13.59 -2.94
C LEU A 28 0.36 14.44 -4.16
N PRO A 29 0.78 13.83 -5.29
CA PRO A 29 1.20 14.55 -6.49
C PRO A 29 0.02 15.10 -7.30
N THR A 30 -0.74 16.05 -6.75
CA THR A 30 -1.93 16.63 -7.40
C THR A 30 -1.58 17.56 -8.55
N GLU A 31 -0.34 18.02 -8.62
CA GLU A 31 0.19 18.88 -9.67
C GLU A 31 0.51 18.16 -10.98
N VAL A 32 0.49 16.83 -10.99
CA VAL A 32 0.77 16.04 -12.20
C VAL A 32 -0.31 16.34 -13.26
N PRO A 33 0.08 16.73 -14.50
CA PRO A 33 -0.87 17.02 -15.56
C PRO A 33 -1.84 15.87 -15.78
N GLY A 34 -3.14 16.15 -15.91
CA GLY A 34 -4.17 15.13 -16.10
C GLY A 34 -4.83 14.61 -14.82
N VAL A 35 -4.25 14.85 -13.63
CA VAL A 35 -4.82 14.37 -12.36
C VAL A 35 -6.22 14.93 -12.11
N ALA A 36 -6.39 16.25 -12.16
CA ALA A 36 -7.68 16.91 -11.90
C ALA A 36 -8.78 16.52 -12.90
N GLN A 37 -8.42 16.08 -14.12
CA GLN A 37 -9.38 15.60 -15.11
C GLN A 37 -9.70 14.10 -14.95
N THR A 38 -8.83 13.34 -14.27
CA THR A 38 -8.90 11.88 -14.17
C THR A 38 -9.48 11.40 -12.85
N PHE A 39 -9.18 12.10 -11.76
CA PHE A 39 -9.62 11.77 -10.41
C PHE A 39 -10.56 12.86 -9.93
N ALA A 40 -11.72 12.46 -9.41
CA ALA A 40 -12.75 13.40 -8.96
C ALA A 40 -12.25 14.31 -7.83
N ASP A 41 -11.43 13.74 -6.94
CA ASP A 41 -10.82 14.43 -5.82
C ASP A 41 -9.55 13.68 -5.36
N GLU A 42 -8.91 14.23 -4.33
CA GLU A 42 -7.72 13.64 -3.71
C GLU A 42 -7.99 12.30 -3.03
N LEU A 43 -9.22 12.07 -2.54
CA LEU A 43 -9.61 10.79 -1.96
C LEU A 43 -9.66 9.69 -3.03
N ALA A 44 -10.16 10.00 -4.22
CA ALA A 44 -10.18 9.10 -5.36
C ALA A 44 -8.77 8.79 -5.87
N LEU A 45 -7.86 9.77 -5.85
CA LEU A 45 -6.45 9.56 -6.17
C LEU A 45 -5.78 8.67 -5.11
N LEU A 46 -5.95 8.98 -3.83
CA LEU A 46 -5.40 8.21 -2.72
C LEU A 46 -5.92 6.77 -2.73
N GLY A 47 -7.20 6.57 -3.02
CA GLY A 47 -7.78 5.23 -3.18
C GLY A 47 -7.14 4.43 -4.32
N ALA A 48 -6.78 5.08 -5.43
CA ALA A 48 -6.05 4.42 -6.53
C ALA A 48 -4.62 4.04 -6.12
N LEU A 49 -3.93 4.88 -5.35
CA LEU A 49 -2.60 4.56 -4.80
C LEU A 49 -2.67 3.43 -3.76
N GLN A 50 -3.67 3.44 -2.88
CA GLN A 50 -3.94 2.36 -1.92
C GLN A 50 -4.20 1.03 -2.64
N LEU A 51 -4.99 1.04 -3.72
CA LEU A 51 -5.22 -0.16 -4.53
C LEU A 51 -3.92 -0.64 -5.19
N ARG A 52 -3.12 0.26 -5.74
CA ARG A 52 -1.82 -0.07 -6.33
C ARG A 52 -0.87 -0.70 -5.32
N TRP A 53 -0.79 -0.16 -4.11
CA TRP A 53 -0.04 -0.70 -2.99
C TRP A 53 -0.54 -2.12 -2.64
N HIS A 54 -1.85 -2.28 -2.44
CA HIS A 54 -2.43 -3.58 -2.08
C HIS A 54 -2.17 -4.66 -3.12
N THR A 55 -2.37 -4.36 -4.42
CA THR A 55 -2.08 -5.30 -5.51
C THR A 55 -0.60 -5.67 -5.56
N ARG A 56 0.31 -4.70 -5.34
CA ARG A 56 1.74 -5.00 -5.31
C ARG A 56 2.11 -5.90 -4.14
N LEU A 57 1.61 -5.59 -2.94
CA LEU A 57 1.85 -6.36 -1.73
C LEU A 57 1.34 -7.80 -1.87
N ALA A 58 0.10 -7.99 -2.32
CA ALA A 58 -0.47 -9.32 -2.55
C ALA A 58 0.40 -10.15 -3.50
N GLY A 59 0.81 -9.58 -4.65
CA GLY A 59 1.68 -10.28 -5.60
C GLY A 59 3.10 -10.55 -5.08
N ARG A 60 3.61 -9.75 -4.13
CA ARG A 60 4.88 -10.04 -3.45
C ARG A 60 4.72 -11.19 -2.46
N ILE A 61 3.65 -11.20 -1.68
CA ILE A 61 3.35 -12.29 -0.74
C ILE A 61 3.18 -13.61 -1.49
N GLU A 62 2.36 -13.63 -2.54
CA GLU A 62 2.18 -14.82 -3.39
C GLU A 62 3.53 -15.34 -3.92
N ARG A 63 4.41 -14.43 -4.34
CA ARG A 63 5.74 -14.78 -4.84
C ARG A 63 6.64 -15.42 -3.79
N GLU A 64 6.72 -14.84 -2.60
CA GLU A 64 7.52 -15.40 -1.51
C GLU A 64 6.98 -16.77 -1.08
N LEU A 65 5.65 -16.91 -1.00
CA LEU A 65 5.02 -18.15 -0.55
C LEU A 65 5.07 -19.29 -1.58
N MET A 66 5.18 -18.99 -2.88
CA MET A 66 5.42 -20.01 -3.92
C MET A 66 6.71 -20.80 -3.66
N GLY A 67 7.69 -20.22 -2.96
CA GLY A 67 8.91 -20.90 -2.53
C GLY A 67 8.73 -21.92 -1.41
N GLN A 68 7.50 -22.09 -0.88
CA GLN A 68 7.18 -22.94 0.27
C GLN A 68 8.13 -22.72 1.45
N PRO A 69 8.26 -21.48 1.94
CA PRO A 69 9.18 -21.16 3.01
C PRO A 69 8.76 -21.85 4.31
N MET A 70 9.74 -22.30 5.10
CA MET A 70 9.50 -22.88 6.42
C MET A 70 9.02 -21.84 7.43
N ASP A 71 9.43 -20.59 7.26
CA ASP A 71 9.00 -19.44 8.07
C ASP A 71 8.11 -18.53 7.23
N LEU A 72 6.79 -18.69 7.38
CA LEU A 72 5.79 -17.90 6.67
C LEU A 72 5.79 -16.44 7.12
N GLU A 73 6.07 -16.17 8.39
CA GLU A 73 6.09 -14.79 8.91
C GLU A 73 7.25 -14.02 8.32
N ALA A 74 8.47 -14.59 8.33
CA ALA A 74 9.64 -13.98 7.70
C ALA A 74 9.44 -13.75 6.19
N ALA A 75 8.78 -14.68 5.50
CA ALA A 75 8.43 -14.52 4.09
C ALA A 75 7.47 -13.35 3.86
N VAL A 76 6.44 -13.20 4.71
CA VAL A 76 5.49 -12.07 4.63
C VAL A 76 6.16 -10.74 4.98
N VAL A 77 7.07 -10.71 5.97
CA VAL A 77 7.90 -9.54 6.30
C VAL A 77 8.74 -9.12 5.09
N THR A 78 9.42 -10.07 4.47
CA THR A 78 10.24 -9.85 3.26
C THR A 78 9.39 -9.33 2.10
N ALA A 79 8.21 -9.91 1.89
CA ALA A 79 7.27 -9.45 0.87
C ALA A 79 6.81 -8.01 1.10
N TRP A 80 6.51 -7.64 2.35
CA TRP A 80 6.11 -6.29 2.72
C TRP A 80 7.24 -5.28 2.50
N GLN A 81 8.46 -5.59 2.95
CA GLN A 81 9.64 -4.74 2.73
C GLN A 81 9.93 -4.57 1.24
N THR A 82 9.84 -5.65 0.46
CA THR A 82 10.04 -5.59 -0.99
C THR A 82 8.96 -4.75 -1.68
N ALA A 83 7.70 -4.87 -1.27
CA ALA A 83 6.62 -4.02 -1.79
C ALA A 83 6.86 -2.54 -1.45
N ALA A 84 7.34 -2.23 -0.24
CA ALA A 84 7.73 -0.88 0.17
C ALA A 84 8.89 -0.33 -0.66
N ALA A 85 9.90 -1.16 -0.95
CA ALA A 85 11.02 -0.80 -1.82
C ALA A 85 10.60 -0.61 -3.28
N ASP A 86 9.60 -1.34 -3.77
CA ASP A 86 9.06 -1.21 -5.13
C ASP A 86 8.23 0.08 -5.33
N LEU A 87 7.59 0.58 -4.26
CA LEU A 87 6.66 1.71 -4.30
C LEU A 87 6.94 2.71 -3.16
N PRO A 88 8.18 3.23 -3.05
CA PRO A 88 8.60 4.02 -1.90
C PRO A 88 7.83 5.34 -1.77
N GLY A 89 7.46 5.96 -2.89
CA GLY A 89 6.65 7.17 -2.89
C GLY A 89 5.22 6.94 -2.42
N ILE A 90 4.59 5.85 -2.87
CA ILE A 90 3.25 5.47 -2.40
C ILE A 90 3.29 5.16 -0.91
N ARG A 91 4.27 4.38 -0.45
CA ARG A 91 4.43 4.04 0.97
C ARG A 91 4.54 5.30 1.84
N ALA A 92 5.38 6.26 1.44
CA ALA A 92 5.54 7.53 2.14
C ALA A 92 4.22 8.34 2.21
N ILE A 93 3.44 8.39 1.12
CA ILE A 93 2.14 9.07 1.10
C ILE A 93 1.16 8.40 2.06
N LEU A 94 1.04 7.07 1.99
CA LEU A 94 0.14 6.32 2.86
C LEU A 94 0.54 6.47 4.33
N ASP A 95 1.83 6.42 4.66
CA ASP A 95 2.32 6.60 6.03
C ASP A 95 2.04 8.02 6.56
N ARG A 96 2.20 9.06 5.73
CA ARG A 96 1.85 10.42 6.10
C ARG A 96 0.36 10.57 6.39
N GLU A 97 -0.51 10.14 5.48
CA GLU A 97 -1.96 10.23 5.67
C GLU A 97 -2.47 9.33 6.80
N HIS A 98 -1.72 8.28 7.13
CA HIS A 98 -1.96 7.45 8.30
C HIS A 98 -1.60 8.12 9.63
N ALA A 99 -0.56 8.96 9.65
CA ALA A 99 -0.11 9.68 10.84
C ALA A 99 -0.90 10.98 11.06
N ALA A 100 -1.21 11.70 9.99
CA ALA A 100 -1.92 12.97 10.01
C ALA A 100 -2.90 13.02 8.82
N PRO A 101 -4.05 12.32 8.91
CA PRO A 101 -5.03 12.30 7.84
C PRO A 101 -5.57 13.69 7.58
N ARG A 102 -5.60 14.10 6.32
CA ARG A 102 -6.05 15.45 5.94
C ARG A 102 -7.55 15.71 6.13
N SER A 103 -8.35 14.67 6.31
CA SER A 103 -9.77 14.76 6.60
C SER A 103 -10.28 13.50 7.31
N ALA A 104 -11.44 13.59 7.97
CA ALA A 104 -12.09 12.44 8.61
C ALA A 104 -12.45 11.34 7.59
N ALA A 105 -12.91 11.72 6.39
CA ALA A 105 -13.23 10.75 5.33
C ALA A 105 -11.98 9.97 4.87
N VAL A 106 -10.83 10.63 4.78
CA VAL A 106 -9.54 9.98 4.48
C VAL A 106 -9.14 9.06 5.63
N ALA A 107 -9.25 9.52 6.88
CA ALA A 107 -8.95 8.72 8.06
C ALA A 107 -9.75 7.40 8.07
N ASP A 108 -11.07 7.48 7.87
CA ASP A 108 -11.97 6.32 7.86
C ASP A 108 -11.65 5.34 6.71
N ALA A 109 -11.42 5.86 5.51
CA ALA A 109 -11.09 5.04 4.35
C ALA A 109 -9.76 4.30 4.55
N LEU A 110 -8.74 5.00 5.03
CA LEU A 110 -7.42 4.46 5.29
C LEU A 110 -7.40 3.49 6.47
N ALA A 111 -8.16 3.74 7.53
CA ALA A 111 -8.30 2.80 8.65
C ALA A 111 -8.88 1.46 8.17
N LYS A 112 -9.95 1.49 7.37
CA LYS A 112 -10.55 0.28 6.77
C LYS A 112 -9.57 -0.47 5.87
N ALA A 113 -8.81 0.26 5.06
CA ALA A 113 -7.81 -0.36 4.19
C ALA A 113 -6.67 -1.00 4.99
N ARG A 114 -6.17 -0.32 6.04
CA ARG A 114 -5.12 -0.83 6.92
C ARG A 114 -5.56 -2.08 7.70
N THR A 115 -6.78 -2.09 8.23
CA THR A 115 -7.34 -3.27 8.91
C THR A 115 -7.38 -4.49 7.98
N LYS A 116 -7.79 -4.29 6.71
CA LYS A 116 -7.80 -5.37 5.71
C LYS A 116 -6.40 -5.84 5.34
N GLU A 117 -5.47 -4.91 5.16
CA GLU A 117 -4.06 -5.24 4.91
C GLU A 117 -3.47 -6.07 6.04
N HIS A 118 -3.63 -5.64 7.30
CA HIS A 118 -3.12 -6.38 8.43
C HIS A 118 -3.76 -7.77 8.56
N ALA A 119 -5.08 -7.88 8.36
CA ALA A 119 -5.74 -9.18 8.36
C ALA A 119 -5.18 -10.10 7.27
N LEU A 120 -4.93 -9.58 6.06
CA LEU A 120 -4.26 -10.32 4.98
C LEU A 120 -2.87 -10.81 5.44
N LEU A 121 -2.03 -9.92 5.97
CA LEU A 121 -0.68 -10.27 6.43
C LEU A 121 -0.71 -11.41 7.47
N ALA A 122 -1.59 -11.32 8.46
CA ALA A 122 -1.72 -12.35 9.48
C ALA A 122 -2.19 -13.70 8.90
N MET A 123 -3.14 -13.69 7.97
CA MET A 123 -3.61 -14.92 7.32
C MET A 123 -2.50 -15.56 6.48
N MET A 124 -1.78 -14.76 5.70
CA MET A 124 -0.71 -15.27 4.83
C MET A 124 0.52 -15.73 5.62
N ALA A 125 0.73 -15.18 6.82
CA ALA A 125 1.75 -15.65 7.77
C ALA A 125 1.31 -16.88 8.58
N GLY A 126 0.10 -17.41 8.37
CA GLY A 126 -0.44 -18.55 9.10
C GLY A 126 -0.88 -18.25 10.55
N LEU A 127 -0.96 -16.98 10.93
CA LEU A 127 -1.33 -16.54 12.28
C LEU A 127 -2.85 -16.40 12.49
N ALA A 128 -3.63 -16.46 11.41
CA ALA A 128 -5.09 -16.40 11.46
C ALA A 128 -5.73 -17.24 10.36
N SER A 129 -6.82 -17.93 10.67
CA SER A 129 -7.60 -18.70 9.68
C SER A 129 -8.65 -17.85 8.94
N GLY A 130 -8.81 -16.58 9.31
CA GLY A 130 -9.81 -15.69 8.73
C GLY A 130 -9.66 -14.24 9.19
N PRO A 131 -10.38 -13.30 8.57
CA PRO A 131 -10.31 -11.89 8.93
C PRO A 131 -10.98 -11.62 10.29
N GLY A 132 -10.56 -10.53 10.94
CA GLY A 132 -11.13 -10.07 12.20
C GLY A 132 -10.13 -9.24 13.00
N ASP A 133 -10.54 -8.71 14.14
CA ASP A 133 -9.71 -7.80 14.94
C ASP A 133 -8.43 -8.46 15.45
N ALA A 134 -8.49 -9.75 15.79
CA ALA A 134 -7.32 -10.52 16.20
C ALA A 134 -6.29 -10.63 15.05
N ALA A 135 -6.76 -10.95 13.84
CA ALA A 135 -5.92 -10.99 12.64
C ALA A 135 -5.33 -9.60 12.33
N ALA A 136 -6.12 -8.54 12.44
CA ALA A 136 -5.65 -7.17 12.22
C ALA A 136 -4.59 -6.73 13.25
N ARG A 137 -4.68 -7.17 14.51
CA ARG A 137 -3.64 -6.92 15.51
C ARG A 137 -2.36 -7.71 15.23
N ALA A 138 -2.48 -9.00 14.90
CA ALA A 138 -1.32 -9.82 14.56
C ALA A 138 -0.59 -9.27 13.32
N GLY A 139 -1.32 -8.87 12.28
CA GLY A 139 -0.72 -8.26 11.10
C GLY A 139 -0.07 -6.89 11.36
N ALA A 140 -0.58 -6.12 12.33
CA ALA A 140 0.06 -4.87 12.73
C ALA A 140 1.47 -5.13 13.30
N VAL A 141 1.64 -6.21 14.08
CA VAL A 141 2.95 -6.62 14.63
C VAL A 141 3.93 -6.97 13.50
N ILE A 142 3.45 -7.65 12.45
CA ILE A 142 4.26 -7.95 11.25
C ILE A 142 4.75 -6.66 10.58
N VAL A 143 3.88 -5.66 10.41
CA VAL A 143 4.25 -4.38 9.79
C VAL A 143 5.31 -3.65 10.63
N GLU A 144 5.13 -3.59 11.96
CA GLU A 144 6.11 -2.94 12.84
C GLU A 144 7.46 -3.66 12.81
N ARG A 145 7.47 -5.00 12.84
CA ARG A 145 8.68 -5.80 12.67
C ARG A 145 9.36 -5.49 11.34
N ALA A 146 8.61 -5.49 10.24
CA ALA A 146 9.14 -5.20 8.91
C ALA A 146 9.79 -3.81 8.82
N ARG A 147 9.19 -2.80 9.45
CA ARG A 147 9.74 -1.43 9.53
C ARG A 147 11.02 -1.36 10.37
N LEU A 148 11.03 -2.00 11.54
CA LEU A 148 12.19 -2.01 12.42
C LEU A 148 13.40 -2.68 11.75
N GLU A 149 13.19 -3.84 11.13
CA GLU A 149 14.27 -4.56 10.42
C GLU A 149 14.79 -3.75 9.22
N ALA A 150 13.91 -3.07 8.47
CA ALA A 150 14.32 -2.21 7.36
C ALA A 150 15.13 -0.99 7.84
N ALA A 151 14.78 -0.41 8.99
CA ALA A 151 15.49 0.73 9.56
C ALA A 151 16.90 0.36 10.07
N VAL A 152 17.11 -0.88 10.53
CA VAL A 152 18.42 -1.38 10.95
C VAL A 152 19.34 -1.67 9.76
N ALA A 153 18.77 -1.98 8.59
CA ALA A 153 19.51 -2.31 7.38
C ALA A 153 19.91 -1.09 6.51
N ALA A 154 19.42 0.11 6.83
CA ALA A 154 19.63 1.35 6.09
C ALA A 154 20.79 2.19 6.66
#